data_AF-A0A8S1Y090-F1
#
_entry.id   AF-A0A8S1Y090-F1
#
_cell.length_a   1.000
_cell.length_b   1.000
_cell.length_c   1.000
_cell.angle_alpha   90.00
_cell.angle_beta   90.00
_cell.angle_gamma   90.00
#
_symmetry.space_group_name_H-M   'P 1'
#
loop_
_entity.id
_entity.type
_entity.pdbx_description
1 polymer ?
#
loop_
_entity_poly.entity_id
_entity_poly.type
_entity_poly.pdbx_seq_one_letter_code
_entity_poly.pdbx_strand_id
1 'polypeptide(L)'
;MEQISDEKLYVLDQKQKDNYPLKNQISQDFEDDTHIYRIIRLGKESVKIMQDLKWEQRLLKEREWRRLKVYQSRGWLHYAIFEKEPYVLLFKRKITKNKRS
;
A
#
# COMPACT_ATOMS: atom_id res chain seq x y z
N MET A 1 15.42 28.26 2.53
CA MET A 1 14.85 26.93 2.23
C MET A 1 15.99 26.07 1.74
N GLU A 2 16.47 25.13 2.55
CA GLU A 2 17.55 24.24 2.12
C GLU A 2 17.02 23.27 1.06
N GLN A 3 17.55 23.40 -0.15
CA GLN A 3 17.28 22.49 -1.25
C GLN A 3 17.98 21.17 -0.91
N ILE A 4 17.23 20.16 -0.51
CA ILE A 4 17.77 18.82 -0.23
C ILE A 4 18.32 18.28 -1.56
N SER A 5 19.62 17.98 -1.61
CA SER A 5 20.26 17.43 -2.81
C SER A 5 19.75 16.03 -3.13
N ASP A 6 19.75 15.66 -4.42
CA ASP A 6 19.30 14.33 -4.89
C ASP A 6 20.08 13.18 -4.22
N GLU A 7 21.35 13.41 -3.86
CA GLU A 7 22.16 12.47 -3.08
C GLU A 7 21.64 12.28 -1.65
N LYS A 8 21.22 13.36 -0.96
CA LYS A 8 20.60 13.26 0.36
C LYS A 8 19.25 12.55 0.27
N LEU A 9 18.48 12.81 -0.78
CA LEU A 9 17.22 12.12 -1.04
C LEU A 9 17.45 10.60 -1.26
N TYR A 10 18.48 10.25 -2.04
CA TYR A 10 18.88 8.86 -2.29
C TYR A 10 19.34 8.14 -1.01
N VAL A 11 20.18 8.79 -0.19
CA VAL A 11 20.64 8.19 1.08
C VAL A 11 19.50 8.01 2.08
N LEU A 12 18.52 8.93 2.10
CA LEU A 12 17.31 8.80 2.92
C LEU A 12 16.41 7.65 2.44
N ASP A 13 16.23 7.50 1.12
CA ASP A 13 15.54 6.36 0.52
C ASP A 13 16.22 5.03 0.89
N GLN A 14 17.55 4.96 0.81
CA GLN A 14 18.31 3.77 1.20
C GLN A 14 18.18 3.45 2.70
N LYS A 15 18.22 4.45 3.59
CA LYS A 15 17.98 4.24 5.03
C LYS A 15 16.54 3.79 5.33
N GLN A 16 15.55 4.25 4.57
CA GLN A 16 14.17 3.75 4.71
C GLN A 16 14.03 2.30 4.23
N LYS A 17 14.81 1.86 3.22
CA LYS A 17 14.80 0.48 2.72
C LYS A 17 15.13 -0.57 3.77
N ASP A 18 15.98 -0.23 4.74
CA ASP A 18 16.34 -1.14 5.83
C ASP A 18 15.21 -1.35 6.84
N ASN A 19 14.25 -0.42 6.92
CA ASN A 19 13.12 -0.43 7.87
C ASN A 19 11.84 -1.10 7.35
N TYR A 20 11.83 -1.66 6.14
CA TYR A 20 10.66 -2.41 5.67
C TYR A 20 10.48 -3.69 6.49
N PRO A 21 9.22 -4.06 6.81
CA PRO A 21 8.97 -5.34 7.45
C PRO A 21 9.39 -6.49 6.54
N LEU A 22 9.75 -7.65 7.12
CA LEU A 22 10.14 -8.82 6.32
C LEU A 22 8.98 -9.35 5.46
N LYS A 23 7.74 -9.25 5.98
CA LYS A 23 6.51 -9.68 5.32
C LYS A 23 5.51 -8.53 5.28
N ASN A 24 4.55 -8.60 4.36
CA ASN A 24 3.43 -7.66 4.31
C ASN A 24 2.69 -7.65 5.66
N GLN A 25 2.46 -6.46 6.19
CA GLN A 25 1.73 -6.25 7.43
C GLN A 25 0.38 -5.62 7.14
N ILE A 26 -0.67 -6.18 7.74
CA ILE A 26 -2.04 -5.71 7.60
C ILE A 26 -2.44 -5.00 8.89
N SER A 27 -2.99 -3.79 8.80
CA SER A 27 -3.53 -3.08 9.96
C SER A 27 -4.83 -3.72 10.47
N GLN A 28 -5.28 -3.30 11.64
CA GLN A 28 -6.67 -3.51 12.03
C GLN A 28 -7.61 -2.80 11.02
N ASP A 29 -8.74 -3.42 10.73
CA ASP A 29 -9.79 -2.84 9.89
C ASP A 29 -10.52 -1.73 10.66
N PHE A 30 -10.90 -0.67 9.98
CA PHE A 30 -11.76 0.38 10.50
C PHE A 30 -12.86 0.69 9.50
N GLU A 31 -14.01 1.16 9.96
CA GLU A 31 -15.21 1.29 9.13
C GLU A 31 -15.88 2.66 9.26
N ASP A 32 -16.56 3.06 8.18
CA ASP A 32 -17.59 4.10 8.19
C ASP A 32 -18.97 3.48 7.87
N ASP A 33 -19.98 4.30 7.64
CA ASP A 33 -21.35 3.85 7.36
C ASP A 33 -21.51 2.99 6.09
N THR A 34 -20.53 3.02 5.20
CA THR A 34 -20.60 2.52 3.82
C THR A 34 -19.45 1.58 3.42
N HIS A 35 -18.27 1.73 4.03
CA HIS A 35 -17.04 1.04 3.67
C HIS A 35 -16.24 0.59 4.90
N ILE A 36 -15.49 -0.48 4.70
CA ILE A 36 -14.40 -0.90 5.59
C ILE A 36 -13.09 -0.55 4.91
N TYR A 37 -12.13 -0.10 5.71
CA TYR A 37 -10.82 0.35 5.31
C TYR A 37 -9.74 -0.50 5.96
N ARG A 38 -8.60 -0.56 5.29
CA ARG A 38 -7.42 -1.31 5.73
C ARG A 38 -6.17 -0.69 5.15
N ILE A 39 -5.11 -0.72 5.92
CA ILE A 39 -3.79 -0.29 5.50
C ILE A 39 -2.91 -1.54 5.39
N ILE A 40 -2.17 -1.65 4.28
CA ILE A 40 -1.17 -2.71 4.09
C ILE A 40 0.19 -2.05 3.91
N ARG A 41 1.12 -2.37 4.83
CA ARG A 41 2.53 -2.01 4.69
C ARG A 41 3.24 -3.14 3.96
N LEU A 42 3.82 -2.83 2.79
CA LEU A 42 4.55 -3.81 1.98
C LEU A 42 5.84 -4.21 2.68
N GLY A 43 6.13 -5.51 2.63
CA GLY A 43 7.39 -6.07 3.10
C GLY A 43 8.48 -6.01 2.02
N LYS A 44 9.71 -6.31 2.44
CA LYS A 44 10.92 -6.23 1.59
C LYS A 44 10.75 -6.86 0.20
N GLU A 45 10.17 -8.07 0.14
CA GLU A 45 9.96 -8.76 -1.14
C GLU A 45 8.96 -8.03 -2.05
N SER A 46 7.82 -7.61 -1.51
CA SER A 46 6.80 -6.89 -2.27
C SER A 46 7.29 -5.52 -2.75
N VAL A 47 8.07 -4.82 -1.93
CA VAL A 47 8.70 -3.55 -2.31
C VAL A 47 9.70 -3.76 -3.45
N LYS A 48 10.49 -4.84 -3.41
CA LYS A 48 11.41 -5.18 -4.51
C LYS A 48 10.64 -5.39 -5.82
N ILE A 49 9.55 -6.18 -5.79
CA ILE A 49 8.70 -6.38 -6.97
C ILE A 49 8.12 -5.05 -7.46
N MET A 50 7.67 -4.18 -6.56
CA MET A 50 7.14 -2.86 -6.90
C MET A 50 8.18 -1.99 -7.62
N GLN A 51 9.44 -2.02 -7.16
CA GLN A 51 10.56 -1.31 -7.79
C GLN A 51 10.95 -1.92 -9.14
N ASP A 52 11.04 -3.25 -9.23
CA ASP A 52 11.37 -3.97 -10.47
C ASP A 52 10.33 -3.71 -11.57
N LEU A 53 9.05 -3.57 -11.19
CA LEU A 53 7.96 -3.22 -12.10
C LEU A 53 7.91 -1.74 -12.47
N LYS A 54 8.83 -0.92 -11.97
CA LYS A 54 8.86 0.55 -12.14
C LYS A 54 7.49 1.18 -11.85
N TRP A 55 6.89 0.81 -10.72
CA TRP A 55 5.58 1.29 -10.37
C TRP A 55 5.54 2.82 -10.27
N GLU A 56 4.61 3.43 -11.00
CA GLU A 56 4.30 4.85 -10.96
C GLU A 56 3.30 5.16 -9.85
N GLN A 57 3.27 6.39 -9.35
CA GLN A 57 2.32 6.85 -8.32
C GLN A 57 0.88 6.89 -8.86
N ARG A 58 0.26 5.71 -8.98
CA ARG A 58 -1.13 5.54 -9.43
C ARG A 58 -1.86 4.45 -8.65
N LEU A 59 -3.19 4.50 -8.66
CA LEU A 59 -4.01 3.46 -8.08
C LEU A 59 -3.80 2.11 -8.79
N LEU A 60 -3.91 1.04 -8.00
CA LEU A 60 -3.63 -0.34 -8.44
C LEU A 60 -4.94 -1.09 -8.64
N LYS A 61 -5.08 -1.74 -9.80
CA LYS A 61 -6.15 -2.71 -10.05
C LYS A 61 -5.89 -4.00 -9.28
N GLU A 62 -6.93 -4.80 -9.07
CA GLU A 62 -6.83 -6.08 -8.35
C GLU A 62 -5.71 -6.99 -8.84
N ARG A 63 -5.56 -7.12 -10.15
CA ARG A 63 -4.50 -7.93 -10.74
C ARG A 63 -3.09 -7.41 -10.42
N GLU A 64 -2.94 -6.10 -10.24
CA GLU A 64 -1.65 -5.46 -10.05
C GLU A 64 -1.19 -5.57 -8.60
N TRP A 65 -2.05 -5.25 -7.61
CA TRP A 65 -1.67 -5.43 -6.21
C TRP A 65 -1.51 -6.92 -5.84
N ARG A 66 -2.22 -7.84 -6.50
CA ARG A 66 -1.97 -9.29 -6.34
C ARG A 66 -0.58 -9.70 -6.83
N ARG A 67 -0.05 -9.09 -7.90
CA ARG A 67 1.34 -9.34 -8.36
C ARG A 67 2.38 -8.87 -7.33
N LEU A 68 2.05 -7.88 -6.51
CA LEU A 68 2.85 -7.46 -5.37
C LEU A 68 2.73 -8.41 -4.16
N LYS A 69 2.17 -9.61 -4.32
CA LYS A 69 1.92 -10.58 -3.23
C LYS A 69 1.06 -10.02 -2.09
N VAL A 70 0.20 -9.05 -2.40
CA VAL A 70 -0.85 -8.62 -1.47
C VAL A 70 -2.01 -9.59 -1.60
N TYR A 71 -2.30 -10.33 -0.53
CA TYR A 71 -3.37 -11.32 -0.50
C TYR A 71 -4.48 -10.87 0.45
N GLN A 72 -5.68 -10.71 -0.10
CA GLN A 72 -6.91 -10.39 0.64
C GLN A 72 -8.13 -10.95 -0.10
N SER A 73 -9.29 -10.92 0.58
CA SER A 73 -10.57 -11.34 0.03
C SER A 73 -11.00 -10.48 -1.16
N ARG A 74 -12.09 -10.84 -1.85
CA ARG A 74 -12.60 -10.10 -3.01
C ARG A 74 -13.24 -8.77 -2.59
N GLY A 75 -13.22 -7.79 -3.50
CA GLY A 75 -13.93 -6.52 -3.35
C GLY A 75 -13.14 -5.37 -2.73
N TRP A 76 -11.86 -5.58 -2.39
CA TRP A 76 -10.97 -4.52 -1.94
C TRP A 76 -10.44 -3.69 -3.11
N LEU A 77 -10.46 -2.36 -2.95
CA LEU A 77 -10.02 -1.36 -3.92
C LEU A 77 -8.87 -0.54 -3.32
N HIS A 78 -7.74 -0.43 -4.04
CA HIS A 78 -6.69 0.54 -3.71
C HIS A 78 -7.22 1.93 -4.06
N TYR A 79 -7.56 2.73 -3.05
CA TYR A 79 -8.40 3.93 -3.25
C TYR A 79 -7.66 5.26 -3.11
N ALA A 80 -6.49 5.26 -2.48
CA ALA A 80 -5.68 6.45 -2.26
C ALA A 80 -4.21 6.09 -2.22
N ILE A 81 -3.36 7.05 -2.62
CA ILE A 81 -1.91 6.94 -2.60
C ILE A 81 -1.41 7.73 -1.40
N PHE A 82 -0.52 7.14 -0.62
CA PHE A 82 0.13 7.84 0.47
C PHE A 82 1.52 8.30 0.01
N GLU A 83 1.60 9.53 -0.50
CA GLU A 83 2.82 10.09 -1.13
C GLU A 83 4.06 10.02 -0.23
N LYS A 84 3.88 10.14 1.10
CA LYS A 84 4.97 10.11 2.07
C LYS A 84 5.59 8.71 2.26
N GLU A 85 4.82 7.64 2.04
CA GLU A 85 5.29 6.25 2.18
C GLU A 85 4.70 5.39 1.05
N PRO A 86 5.34 5.29 -0.13
CA PRO A 86 4.79 4.61 -1.31
C PRO A 86 4.61 3.09 -1.14
N TYR A 87 5.27 2.50 -0.15
CA TYR A 87 5.13 1.10 0.26
C TYR A 87 3.93 0.88 1.21
N VAL A 88 3.12 1.91 1.47
CA VAL A 88 1.86 1.82 2.21
C VAL A 88 0.70 1.90 1.22
N LEU A 89 -0.09 0.81 1.16
CA LEU A 89 -1.26 0.71 0.30
C LEU A 89 -2.54 0.88 1.10
N LEU A 90 -3.41 1.79 0.65
CA LEU A 90 -4.68 2.12 1.29
C LEU A 90 -5.84 1.42 0.58
N PHE A 91 -6.51 0.51 1.26
CA PHE A 91 -7.62 -0.26 0.70
C PHE A 91 -8.96 0.12 1.31
N LYS A 92 -10.02 0.06 0.50
CA LYS A 92 -11.42 0.13 0.96
C LYS A 92 -12.27 -0.96 0.31
N ARG A 93 -13.29 -1.42 1.01
CA ARG A 93 -14.28 -2.40 0.52
C ARG A 93 -15.66 -1.99 0.98
N LYS A 94 -16.66 -2.05 0.09
CA LYS A 94 -18.05 -1.71 0.41
C LYS A 94 -18.62 -2.70 1.44
N ILE A 95 -19.33 -2.19 2.43
CA ILE A 95 -20.07 -3.03 3.39
C ILE A 95 -21.25 -3.65 2.66
N THR A 96 -21.23 -4.97 2.52
CA THR A 96 -22.43 -5.73 2.17
C THR A 96 -23.29 -5.81 3.42
N LYS A 97 -24.18 -4.83 3.63
CA LYS A 97 -25.30 -5.01 4.57
C LYS A 97 -26.12 -6.16 4.01
N ASN A 98 -25.89 -7.37 4.51
CA ASN A 98 -26.84 -8.46 4.35
C ASN A 98 -28.09 -8.00 5.10
N LYS A 99 -28.98 -7.26 4.42
CA LYS A 99 -30.38 -7.23 4.79
C LYS A 99 -30.87 -8.65 4.57
N ARG A 100 -30.70 -9.50 5.58
CA ARG A 100 -31.57 -10.67 5.75
C ARG A 100 -32.93 -10.05 6.06
N SER A 101 -33.70 -9.83 5.00
CA SER A 101 -35.16 -9.68 5.07
C SER A 101 -35.75 -10.94 5.69
#